data_AF-A0A496R057-F1
#
_entry.id   AF-A0A496R057-F1
#
_cell.length_a   1.000
_cell.length_b   1.000
_cell.length_c   1.000
_cell.angle_alpha   90.00
_cell.angle_beta   90.00
_cell.angle_gamma   90.00
#
_symmetry.space_group_name_H-M   'P 1'
#
loop_
_entity.id
_entity.type
_entity.pdbx_description
1 polymer ?
#
loop_
_entity_poly.entity_id
_entity_poly.type
_entity_poly.pdbx_seq_one_letter_code
_entity_poly.pdbx_strand_id
1 'polypeptide(L)'
;MIALGDAGSFSETTGSNQQLVADDLAALAVSHPVDFLLYLGDNFYPTGVQSVDDPLWATAYTDIYNFSRLPFFYSVAGNHDHYGNALAEVDYSALDSTWIMPSLSYSFAWILSDSTRIDFLAIDTTILADPAAAGATKDETESHWRWIENRLKAASGGNLIVYGHHAIYSSGTHGDNQILIDRLQPLPCRS
;
A
#
# COMPACT_ATOMS: atom_id res chain seq x y z
N MET A 1 11.77 -9.10 0.09
CA MET A 1 10.69 -8.10 0.24
C MET A 1 11.12 -7.00 1.19
N ILE A 2 10.76 -5.76 0.88
CA ILE A 2 10.87 -4.59 1.78
C ILE A 2 9.47 -4.00 1.98
N ALA A 3 9.18 -3.40 3.13
CA ALA A 3 7.97 -2.61 3.34
C ALA A 3 8.36 -1.15 3.61
N LEU A 4 7.71 -0.22 2.91
CA LEU A 4 7.93 1.22 2.98
C LEU A 4 6.57 1.90 3.05
N GLY A 5 6.39 2.96 3.83
CA GLY A 5 5.14 3.73 3.90
C GLY A 5 5.45 5.19 4.16
N ASP A 6 4.47 6.08 3.93
CA ASP A 6 4.54 7.50 4.29
C ASP A 6 5.75 8.21 3.65
N ALA A 7 6.15 7.76 2.47
CA ALA A 7 7.40 8.20 1.84
C ALA A 7 7.19 9.32 0.82
N GLY A 8 5.97 9.53 0.32
CA GLY A 8 5.64 10.32 -0.87
C GLY A 8 5.84 11.83 -0.78
N SER A 9 7.07 12.33 -0.63
CA SER A 9 7.31 13.71 -0.25
C SER A 9 7.92 14.57 -1.36
N PHE A 10 7.33 15.75 -1.59
CA PHE A 10 7.74 16.68 -2.65
C PHE A 10 8.38 17.99 -2.13
N SER A 11 8.49 18.16 -0.81
CA SER A 11 9.09 19.36 -0.21
C SER A 11 10.63 19.27 -0.21
N GLU A 12 11.35 20.39 -0.36
CA GLU A 12 12.83 20.38 -0.37
C GLU A 12 13.44 19.74 0.89
N THR A 13 12.77 19.85 2.04
CA THR A 13 13.26 19.30 3.31
C THR A 13 12.85 17.86 3.57
N THR A 14 11.69 17.43 3.07
CA THR A 14 11.15 16.09 3.34
C THR A 14 11.32 15.14 2.15
N GLY A 15 11.32 15.66 0.92
CA GLY A 15 11.73 14.96 -0.29
C GLY A 15 13.23 14.61 -0.29
N SER A 16 14.07 15.41 0.38
CA SER A 16 15.47 15.01 0.62
C SER A 16 15.57 13.80 1.56
N ASN A 17 14.69 13.67 2.55
CA ASN A 17 14.64 12.47 3.38
C ASN A 17 14.14 11.25 2.60
N GLN A 18 13.14 11.43 1.71
CA GLN A 18 12.68 10.36 0.82
C GLN A 18 13.82 9.84 -0.06
N GLN A 19 14.59 10.74 -0.69
CA GLN A 19 15.73 10.35 -1.53
C GLN A 19 16.78 9.57 -0.73
N LEU A 20 17.12 10.01 0.48
CA LEU A 20 18.09 9.31 1.34
C LEU A 20 17.63 7.88 1.66
N VAL A 21 16.35 7.70 1.98
CA VAL A 21 15.79 6.36 2.21
C VAL A 21 15.83 5.54 0.92
N ALA A 22 15.47 6.10 -0.22
CA ALA A 22 15.51 5.39 -1.51
C ALA A 22 16.93 4.93 -1.86
N ASP A 23 17.94 5.77 -1.62
CA ASP A 23 19.35 5.45 -1.83
C ASP A 23 19.83 4.33 -0.91
N ASP A 24 19.46 4.38 0.38
CA ASP A 24 19.80 3.34 1.35
C ASP A 24 19.14 1.99 1.00
N LEU A 25 17.87 2.02 0.56
CA LEU A 25 17.16 0.82 0.09
C LEU A 25 17.85 0.22 -1.15
N ALA A 26 18.26 1.07 -2.10
CA ALA A 26 19.00 0.63 -3.29
C ALA A 26 20.38 0.05 -2.94
N ALA A 27 21.08 0.63 -1.96
CA ALA A 27 22.36 0.13 -1.47
C ALA A 27 22.20 -1.23 -0.76
N LEU A 28 21.16 -1.37 0.08
CA LEU A 28 20.83 -2.63 0.73
C LEU A 28 20.55 -3.74 -0.31
N ALA A 29 19.80 -3.40 -1.37
CA ALA A 29 19.43 -4.31 -2.45
C ALA A 29 20.63 -4.86 -3.25
N VAL A 30 21.82 -4.27 -3.13
CA VAL A 30 23.07 -4.81 -3.71
C VAL A 30 23.48 -6.13 -3.03
N SER A 31 23.30 -6.22 -1.72
CA SER A 31 23.70 -7.38 -0.92
C SER A 31 22.53 -8.29 -0.54
N HIS A 32 21.31 -7.75 -0.56
CA HIS A 32 20.08 -8.46 -0.24
C HIS A 32 19.09 -8.24 -1.38
N PRO A 33 19.11 -9.06 -2.45
CA PRO A 33 18.22 -8.90 -3.59
C PRO A 33 16.76 -8.74 -3.16
N VAL A 34 16.11 -7.70 -3.68
CA VAL A 34 14.73 -7.36 -3.36
C VAL A 34 13.84 -7.84 -4.49
N ASP A 35 12.96 -8.80 -4.20
CA ASP A 35 11.98 -9.26 -5.18
C ASP A 35 10.92 -8.18 -5.48
N PHE A 36 10.42 -7.52 -4.43
CA PHE A 36 9.42 -6.46 -4.50
C PHE A 36 9.34 -5.68 -3.18
N LEU A 37 8.64 -4.55 -3.24
CA LEU A 37 8.29 -3.68 -2.13
C LEU A 37 6.78 -3.74 -1.87
N LEU A 38 6.39 -3.69 -0.60
CA LEU A 38 5.04 -3.30 -0.20
C LEU A 38 5.08 -1.80 0.10
N TYR A 39 4.31 -1.00 -0.66
CA TYR A 39 4.21 0.44 -0.44
C TYR A 39 2.91 0.73 0.32
N LEU A 40 3.05 1.12 1.59
CA LEU A 40 1.99 1.07 2.61
C LEU A 40 1.12 2.34 2.64
N GLY A 41 1.01 3.07 1.54
CA GLY A 41 0.17 4.26 1.43
C GLY A 41 0.84 5.54 1.88
N ASP A 42 0.10 6.63 1.66
CA ASP A 42 0.61 7.99 1.65
C ASP A 42 1.77 8.11 0.65
N ASN A 43 1.44 7.69 -0.57
CA ASN A 43 2.33 7.60 -1.71
C ASN A 43 2.63 8.98 -2.28
N PHE A 44 1.71 9.93 -2.11
CA PHE A 44 1.85 11.32 -2.59
C PHE A 44 1.24 12.34 -1.61
N TYR A 45 2.11 13.00 -0.84
CA TYR A 45 1.73 14.13 0.00
C TYR A 45 1.55 15.44 -0.80
N PRO A 46 0.76 16.40 -0.28
CA PRO A 46 -0.11 16.26 0.87
C PRO A 46 -1.53 15.84 0.45
N THR A 47 -1.82 15.74 -0.84
CA THR A 47 -3.18 15.60 -1.35
C THR A 47 -3.25 14.72 -2.59
N GLY A 48 -2.42 13.67 -2.66
CA GLY A 48 -2.45 12.70 -3.73
C GLY A 48 -2.08 13.27 -5.10
N VAL A 49 -2.04 12.38 -6.09
CA VAL A 49 -2.04 12.75 -7.51
C VAL A 49 -3.46 13.13 -7.96
N GLN A 50 -3.58 14.02 -8.95
CA GLN A 50 -4.88 14.38 -9.53
C GLN A 50 -5.26 13.51 -10.74
N SER A 51 -4.25 12.96 -11.43
CA SER A 51 -4.40 12.13 -12.62
C SER A 51 -3.15 11.29 -12.88
N VAL A 52 -3.19 10.44 -13.90
CA VAL A 52 -2.03 9.67 -14.36
C VAL A 52 -0.93 10.53 -14.98
N ASP A 53 -1.25 11.77 -15.40
CA ASP A 53 -0.32 12.73 -15.98
C ASP A 53 0.22 13.73 -14.94
N ASP A 54 -0.07 13.52 -13.65
CA ASP A 54 0.36 14.42 -12.58
C ASP A 54 1.89 14.43 -12.43
N PRO A 55 2.55 15.61 -12.41
CA PRO A 55 4.00 15.70 -12.24
C PRO A 55 4.55 15.03 -10.97
N LEU A 56 3.72 14.82 -9.95
CA LEU A 56 4.12 14.12 -8.72
C LEU A 56 4.64 12.69 -8.98
N TRP A 57 4.19 12.02 -10.06
CA TRP A 57 4.74 10.73 -10.47
C TRP A 57 6.24 10.79 -10.77
N ALA A 58 6.70 11.90 -11.37
CA ALA A 58 8.13 12.13 -11.57
C ALA A 58 8.81 12.41 -10.23
N THR A 59 8.34 13.46 -9.55
CA THR A 59 9.09 14.05 -8.43
C THR A 59 9.06 13.26 -7.13
N ALA A 60 8.09 12.36 -6.96
CA ALA A 60 7.92 11.57 -5.73
C ALA A 60 8.01 10.04 -5.95
N TYR A 61 8.17 9.58 -7.20
CA TYR A 61 8.25 8.16 -7.51
C TYR A 61 9.35 7.83 -8.53
N THR A 62 9.16 8.18 -9.81
CA THR A 62 10.03 7.67 -10.88
C THR A 62 11.45 8.25 -10.87
N ASP A 63 11.63 9.49 -10.43
CA ASP A 63 12.96 10.10 -10.28
C ASP A 63 13.64 9.74 -8.94
N ILE A 64 12.87 9.20 -7.98
CA ILE A 64 13.34 8.92 -6.62
C ILE A 64 13.93 7.51 -6.51
N TYR A 65 13.22 6.51 -7.02
CA TYR A 65 13.56 5.11 -6.78
C TYR A 65 14.39 4.49 -7.90
N ASN A 66 15.41 3.72 -7.52
CA ASN A 66 16.22 2.99 -8.48
C ASN A 66 15.57 1.66 -8.87
N PHE A 67 14.80 1.65 -9.96
CA PHE A 67 14.07 0.46 -10.42
C PHE A 67 14.94 -0.72 -10.88
N SER A 68 16.25 -0.51 -11.12
CA SER A 68 17.18 -1.64 -11.34
C SER A 68 17.46 -2.46 -10.07
N ARG A 69 17.11 -1.90 -8.91
CA ARG A 69 17.29 -2.49 -7.57
C ARG A 69 15.98 -2.70 -6.82
N LEU A 70 14.99 -1.86 -7.10
CA LEU A 70 13.67 -1.82 -6.46
C LEU A 70 12.58 -1.99 -7.53
N PRO A 71 12.35 -3.23 -8.03
CA PRO A 71 11.69 -3.41 -9.33
C PRO A 71 10.16 -3.31 -9.31
N PHE A 72 9.50 -3.66 -8.20
CA PHE A 72 8.04 -3.72 -8.11
C PHE A 72 7.54 -3.14 -6.81
N PHE A 73 6.56 -2.24 -6.88
CA PHE A 73 5.89 -1.60 -5.76
C PHE A 73 4.45 -2.09 -5.74
N TYR A 74 4.14 -3.01 -4.82
CA TYR A 74 2.77 -3.40 -4.52
C TYR A 74 2.19 -2.38 -3.55
N SER A 75 1.48 -1.41 -4.11
CA SER A 75 1.04 -0.21 -3.40
C SER A 75 -0.38 -0.33 -2.88
N VAL A 76 -0.67 0.35 -1.77
CA VAL A 76 -2.02 0.69 -1.29
C VAL A 76 -2.13 2.21 -1.17
N ALA A 77 -3.35 2.75 -1.16
CA ALA A 77 -3.58 4.16 -0.86
C ALA A 77 -3.62 4.40 0.66
N GLY A 78 -3.03 5.51 1.10
CA GLY A 78 -3.22 6.11 2.42
C GLY A 78 -4.26 7.22 2.40
N ASN A 79 -4.44 7.92 3.52
CA ASN A 79 -5.46 8.97 3.57
C ASN A 79 -5.07 10.19 2.71
N HIS A 80 -3.78 10.49 2.55
CA HIS A 80 -3.35 11.62 1.73
C HIS A 80 -3.58 11.39 0.24
N ASP A 81 -3.48 10.15 -0.21
CA ASP A 81 -3.76 9.73 -1.59
C ASP A 81 -5.26 9.94 -1.94
N HIS A 82 -6.14 9.63 -0.98
CA HIS A 82 -7.59 9.84 -1.10
C HIS A 82 -8.03 11.32 -1.10
N TYR A 83 -7.20 12.23 -0.61
CA TYR A 83 -7.48 13.67 -0.74
C TYR A 83 -7.28 14.17 -2.18
N GLY A 84 -6.59 13.40 -3.02
CA GLY A 84 -6.48 13.60 -4.45
C GLY A 84 -7.41 12.65 -5.20
N ASN A 85 -6.84 11.89 -6.13
CA ASN A 85 -7.54 10.88 -6.91
C ASN A 85 -6.83 9.53 -6.77
N ALA A 86 -7.14 8.78 -5.71
CA ALA A 86 -6.59 7.43 -5.49
C ALA A 86 -6.87 6.45 -6.65
N LEU A 87 -7.92 6.67 -7.46
CA LEU A 87 -8.15 5.87 -8.67
C LEU A 87 -7.17 6.19 -9.79
N ALA A 88 -6.56 7.38 -9.81
CA ALA A 88 -5.47 7.66 -10.74
C ALA A 88 -4.23 6.81 -10.44
N GLU A 89 -3.98 6.46 -9.17
CA GLU A 89 -2.93 5.50 -8.82
C GLU A 89 -3.26 4.07 -9.26
N VAL A 90 -4.56 3.71 -9.25
CA VAL A 90 -5.01 2.44 -9.85
C VAL A 90 -4.74 2.45 -11.36
N ASP A 91 -5.19 3.50 -12.04
CA ASP A 91 -5.05 3.66 -13.49
C ASP A 91 -3.58 3.72 -13.93
N TYR A 92 -2.70 4.28 -13.11
CA TYR A 92 -1.27 4.35 -13.39
C TYR A 92 -0.59 2.98 -13.49
N SER A 93 -1.16 1.95 -12.85
CA SER A 93 -0.68 0.56 -12.98
C SER A 93 -0.71 0.03 -14.42
N ALA A 94 -1.51 0.65 -15.30
CA ALA A 94 -1.53 0.32 -16.72
C ALA A 94 -0.41 1.00 -17.52
N LEU A 95 0.24 2.03 -16.96
CA LEU A 95 1.26 2.85 -17.61
C LEU A 95 2.67 2.46 -17.19
N ASP A 96 2.87 2.11 -15.92
CA ASP A 96 4.17 1.71 -15.38
C ASP A 96 4.10 0.31 -14.74
N SER A 97 4.91 -0.61 -15.28
CA SER A 97 5.01 -1.98 -14.78
C SER A 97 5.68 -2.11 -13.41
N THR A 98 6.39 -1.08 -12.94
CA THR A 98 6.98 -1.08 -11.59
C THR A 98 5.95 -0.70 -10.53
N TRP A 99 4.83 -0.09 -10.91
CA TRP A 99 3.73 0.29 -10.04
C TRP A 99 2.59 -0.73 -10.12
N ILE A 100 2.33 -1.43 -9.02
CA ILE A 100 1.30 -2.48 -8.95
C ILE A 100 0.22 -2.08 -7.95
N MET A 101 -0.89 -1.58 -8.47
CA MET A 101 -2.10 -1.26 -7.71
C MET A 101 -3.36 -1.47 -8.57
N PRO A 102 -3.68 -2.71 -8.95
CA PRO A 102 -4.74 -3.00 -9.93
C PRO A 102 -6.17 -2.65 -9.46
N SER A 103 -6.35 -2.39 -8.16
CA SER A 103 -7.56 -1.86 -7.54
C SER A 103 -7.23 -1.32 -6.14
N LEU A 104 -8.13 -0.57 -5.51
CA LEU A 104 -7.92 -0.01 -4.16
C LEU A 104 -7.71 -1.11 -3.09
N SER A 105 -8.37 -2.25 -3.23
CA SER A 105 -8.07 -3.48 -2.50
C SER A 105 -7.85 -4.63 -3.48
N TYR A 106 -6.80 -5.42 -3.29
CA TYR A 106 -6.45 -6.53 -4.19
C TYR A 106 -5.65 -7.63 -3.48
N SER A 107 -5.41 -8.74 -4.19
CA SER A 107 -4.66 -9.86 -3.65
C SER A 107 -3.71 -10.42 -4.69
N PHE A 108 -2.54 -10.87 -4.25
CA PHE A 108 -1.59 -11.60 -5.09
C PHE A 108 -0.96 -12.73 -4.27
N ALA A 109 -0.24 -13.62 -4.95
CA ALA A 109 0.48 -14.70 -4.31
C ALA A 109 1.94 -14.66 -4.74
N TRP A 110 2.84 -14.93 -3.81
CA TRP A 110 4.25 -15.13 -4.07
C TRP A 110 4.62 -16.59 -3.80
N ILE A 111 5.34 -17.21 -4.73
CA ILE A 111 5.80 -18.60 -4.59
C ILE A 111 7.31 -18.58 -4.35
N LEU A 112 7.73 -19.07 -3.19
CA LEU A 112 9.14 -19.20 -2.84
C LEU A 112 9.81 -20.35 -3.60
N SER A 113 11.14 -20.38 -3.59
CA SER A 113 11.93 -21.39 -4.29
C SER A 113 11.67 -22.83 -3.80
N ASP A 114 11.19 -22.98 -2.57
CA ASP A 114 10.79 -24.27 -1.97
C ASP A 114 9.32 -24.63 -2.25
N SER A 115 8.66 -23.91 -3.15
CA SER A 115 7.23 -24.02 -3.46
C SER A 115 6.27 -23.55 -2.37
N THR A 116 6.77 -22.93 -1.29
CA THR A 116 5.91 -22.31 -0.28
C THR A 116 5.16 -21.13 -0.90
N ARG A 117 3.83 -21.15 -0.81
CA ARG A 117 2.95 -20.05 -1.21
C ARG A 117 2.75 -19.10 -0.05
N ILE A 118 2.89 -17.80 -0.32
CA ILE A 118 2.49 -16.71 0.56
C ILE A 118 1.41 -15.92 -0.17
N ASP A 119 0.24 -15.81 0.45
CA ASP A 119 -0.83 -14.93 -0.04
C ASP A 119 -0.67 -13.54 0.56
N PHE A 120 -0.92 -12.51 -0.25
CA PHE A 120 -0.91 -11.11 0.14
C PHE A 120 -2.29 -10.51 -0.10
N LEU A 121 -2.78 -9.75 0.88
CA LEU A 121 -4.04 -9.03 0.83
C LEU A 121 -3.80 -7.55 1.09
N ALA A 122 -3.83 -6.77 0.01
CA ALA A 122 -3.75 -5.33 0.03
C ALA A 122 -5.14 -4.76 0.33
N ILE A 123 -5.28 -3.98 1.40
CA ILE A 123 -6.56 -3.43 1.83
C ILE A 123 -6.50 -1.90 1.92
N ASP A 124 -7.50 -1.24 1.32
CA ASP A 124 -7.69 0.20 1.47
C ASP A 124 -8.26 0.51 2.86
N THR A 125 -7.38 0.77 3.82
CA THR A 125 -7.81 1.08 5.19
C THR A 125 -8.50 2.43 5.32
N THR A 126 -8.36 3.34 4.36
CA THR A 126 -9.04 4.64 4.39
C THR A 126 -10.52 4.44 4.10
N ILE A 127 -10.88 3.66 3.07
CA ILE A 127 -12.28 3.26 2.84
C ILE A 127 -12.87 2.54 4.08
N LEU A 128 -12.08 1.67 4.74
CA LEU A 128 -12.58 0.87 5.85
C LEU A 128 -12.79 1.66 7.15
N ALA A 129 -11.85 2.55 7.48
CA ALA A 129 -11.79 3.22 8.78
C ALA A 129 -12.18 4.71 8.73
N ASP A 130 -12.03 5.36 7.58
CA ASP A 130 -12.46 6.75 7.36
C ASP A 130 -13.10 6.91 5.96
N PRO A 131 -14.28 6.30 5.74
CA PRO A 131 -14.95 6.35 4.44
C PRO A 131 -15.32 7.78 4.02
N ALA A 132 -15.44 8.71 4.96
CA ALA A 132 -15.69 10.11 4.64
C ALA A 132 -14.45 10.74 3.97
N ALA A 133 -13.24 10.49 4.50
CA ALA A 133 -11.99 10.91 3.86
C ALA A 133 -11.78 10.26 2.49
N ALA A 134 -12.18 8.99 2.33
CA ALA A 134 -12.12 8.28 1.05
C ALA A 134 -13.20 8.69 0.04
N GLY A 135 -14.17 9.53 0.41
CA GLY A 135 -15.35 9.82 -0.41
C GLY A 135 -16.22 8.59 -0.69
N ALA A 136 -16.10 7.54 0.10
CA ALA A 136 -16.77 6.27 -0.08
C ALA A 136 -18.17 6.28 0.55
N THR A 137 -19.13 5.71 -0.16
CA THR A 137 -20.47 5.44 0.37
C THR A 137 -20.42 4.29 1.37
N LYS A 138 -21.50 4.19 2.16
CA LYS A 138 -21.68 3.06 3.08
C LYS A 138 -21.68 1.72 2.34
N ASP A 139 -22.34 1.63 1.18
CA ASP A 139 -22.45 0.39 0.43
C ASP A 139 -21.11 -0.04 -0.17
N GLU A 140 -20.28 0.91 -0.63
CA GLU A 140 -18.90 0.64 -1.05
C GLU A 140 -18.05 0.15 0.11
N THR A 141 -18.11 0.84 1.25
CA THR A 141 -17.40 0.46 2.48
C THR A 141 -17.75 -0.96 2.92
N GLU A 142 -19.04 -1.30 2.99
CA GLU A 142 -19.50 -2.64 3.36
C GLU A 142 -19.16 -3.70 2.29
N SER A 143 -19.02 -3.31 1.03
CA SER A 143 -18.55 -4.22 -0.03
C SER A 143 -17.07 -4.55 0.14
N HIS A 144 -16.24 -3.58 0.52
CA HIS A 144 -14.83 -3.83 0.86
C HIS A 144 -14.70 -4.76 2.06
N TRP A 145 -15.45 -4.53 3.15
CA TRP A 145 -15.46 -5.44 4.32
C TRP A 145 -15.83 -6.87 3.95
N ARG A 146 -16.91 -7.07 3.19
CA ARG A 146 -17.34 -8.41 2.74
C ARG A 146 -16.30 -9.08 1.84
N TRP A 147 -15.66 -8.32 0.96
CA TRP A 147 -14.60 -8.84 0.11
C TRP A 147 -13.41 -9.33 0.94
N ILE A 148 -12.95 -8.54 1.92
CA ILE A 148 -11.86 -8.90 2.84
C ILE A 148 -12.22 -10.16 3.61
N GLU A 149 -13.40 -10.19 4.25
CA GLU A 149 -13.85 -11.35 5.02
C GLU A 149 -13.87 -12.64 4.17
N ASN A 150 -14.34 -12.55 2.92
CA ASN A 150 -14.34 -13.69 2.01
C ASN A 150 -12.93 -14.14 1.63
N ARG A 151 -11.98 -13.21 1.45
CA ARG A 151 -10.58 -13.53 1.17
C ARG A 151 -9.89 -14.19 2.36
N LEU A 152 -10.12 -13.68 3.57
CA LEU A 152 -9.59 -14.26 4.81
C LEU A 152 -10.11 -15.68 5.04
N LYS A 153 -11.41 -15.92 4.80
CA LYS A 153 -12.01 -17.27 4.88
C LYS A 153 -11.47 -18.25 3.84
N ALA A 154 -11.04 -17.77 2.67
CA ALA A 154 -10.57 -18.58 1.55
C ALA A 154 -9.06 -18.89 1.61
N ALA A 155 -8.26 -18.09 2.34
CA ALA A 155 -6.85 -18.34 2.54
C ALA A 155 -6.65 -19.68 3.29
N SER A 156 -6.10 -20.68 2.60
CA SER A 156 -6.12 -22.10 3.01
C SER A 156 -4.75 -22.66 3.39
N GLY A 157 -3.71 -21.81 3.51
CA GLY A 157 -2.31 -22.25 3.64
C GLY A 157 -1.51 -21.65 4.79
N GLY A 158 -2.12 -20.90 5.72
CA GLY A 158 -1.46 -20.35 6.91
C GLY A 158 -0.50 -19.17 6.68
N ASN A 159 0.04 -19.00 5.47
CA ASN A 159 0.94 -17.90 5.12
C ASN A 159 0.16 -16.78 4.39
N LEU A 160 -0.47 -15.92 5.17
CA LEU A 160 -1.18 -14.73 4.67
C LEU A 160 -0.59 -13.48 5.29
N ILE A 161 -0.26 -12.50 4.45
CA ILE A 161 0.13 -11.15 4.87
C ILE A 161 -0.98 -10.19 4.44
N VAL A 162 -1.61 -9.53 5.41
CA VAL A 162 -2.56 -8.43 5.15
C VAL A 162 -1.82 -7.12 5.40
N TYR A 163 -1.92 -6.18 4.46
CA TYR A 163 -1.27 -4.87 4.58
C TYR A 163 -2.18 -3.76 4.06
N GLY A 164 -2.03 -2.59 4.69
CA GLY A 164 -2.83 -1.39 4.48
C GLY A 164 -2.15 -0.23 5.21
N HIS A 165 -2.69 0.98 5.06
CA HIS A 165 -2.06 2.21 5.57
C HIS A 165 -2.25 2.41 7.07
N HIS A 166 -3.49 2.39 7.55
CA HIS A 166 -3.78 2.65 8.96
C HIS A 166 -3.35 1.48 9.85
N ALA A 167 -2.61 1.78 10.91
CA ALA A 167 -2.25 0.80 11.93
C ALA A 167 -3.50 0.32 12.70
N ILE A 168 -3.56 -0.97 13.02
CA ILE A 168 -4.57 -1.50 13.96
C ILE A 168 -4.25 -1.02 15.38
N TYR A 169 -2.98 -1.18 15.78
CA TYR A 169 -2.44 -0.69 17.04
C TYR A 169 -1.23 0.19 16.80
N SER A 170 -1.12 1.31 17.51
CA SER A 170 0.05 2.17 17.43
C SER A 170 0.25 2.99 18.70
N SER A 171 1.49 3.11 19.16
CA SER A 171 1.88 4.10 20.17
C SER A 171 2.30 5.44 19.56
N GLY A 172 2.15 5.61 18.25
CA GLY A 172 2.38 6.86 17.54
C GLY A 172 1.25 7.88 17.76
N THR A 173 1.36 9.02 17.08
CA THR A 173 0.42 10.15 17.24
C THR A 173 -1.03 9.83 16.87
N HIS A 174 -1.24 8.90 15.94
CA HIS A 174 -2.57 8.47 15.49
C HIS A 174 -3.22 7.43 16.41
N GLY A 175 -2.45 6.76 17.26
CA GLY A 175 -2.95 5.77 18.20
C GLY A 175 -3.56 4.52 17.54
N ASP A 176 -4.35 3.81 18.34
CA ASP A 176 -5.08 2.61 17.93
C ASP A 176 -6.28 2.96 17.03
N ASN A 177 -6.51 2.15 15.99
CA ASN A 177 -7.68 2.33 15.11
C ASN A 177 -8.83 1.42 15.56
N GLN A 178 -9.77 1.99 16.31
CA GLN A 178 -10.86 1.23 16.92
C GLN A 178 -11.76 0.52 15.89
N ILE A 179 -11.97 1.11 14.71
CA ILE A 179 -12.78 0.48 13.65
C ILE A 179 -12.09 -0.79 13.14
N LEU A 180 -10.78 -0.74 12.91
CA LEU A 180 -10.02 -1.91 12.48
C LEU A 180 -9.92 -2.95 13.61
N ILE A 181 -9.78 -2.53 14.86
CA ILE A 181 -9.84 -3.43 16.03
C ILE A 181 -11.18 -4.17 16.07
N ASP A 182 -12.29 -3.45 15.95
CA ASP A 182 -13.63 -4.03 16.13
C ASP A 182 -14.06 -4.89 14.94
N ARG A 183 -13.60 -4.58 13.73
CA ARG A 183 -14.11 -5.20 12.50
C ARG A 183 -13.12 -6.09 11.76
N LEU A 184 -11.82 -5.76 11.77
CA LEU A 184 -10.81 -6.52 11.03
C LEU A 184 -10.23 -7.65 11.89
N GLN A 185 -9.89 -7.39 13.15
CA GLN A 185 -9.28 -8.41 14.03
C GLN A 185 -10.14 -9.63 14.30
N PRO A 186 -11.48 -9.51 14.47
CA PRO A 186 -12.30 -10.69 14.73
C PRO A 186 -12.52 -11.54 13.48
N LEU A 187 -12.11 -11.07 12.29
CA LEU A 187 -12.30 -11.83 11.07
C LEU A 187 -11.46 -13.09 11.11
N PRO A 188 -12.04 -14.24 10.72
CA PRO A 188 -11.33 -15.51 10.81
C PRO A 188 -10.28 -15.60 9.71
N CYS A 189 -9.01 -15.45 10.08
CA CYS A 189 -7.92 -16.22 9.46
C CYS A 189 -8.06 -17.62 10.04
N ARG A 190 -8.49 -18.64 9.29
CA ARG A 190 -8.90 -19.93 9.87
C ARG A 190 -7.90 -20.51 10.89
N SER A 191 -8.46 -21.01 11.98
CA SER A 191 -7.88 -21.87 13.04
C SER A 191 -7.52 -23.26 12.54
#